data_AF-A0A6A3TW05-F1
#
_entry.id   AF-A0A6A3TW05-F1
#
_cell.length_a   1.000
_cell.length_b   1.000
_cell.length_c   1.000
_cell.angle_alpha   90.00
_cell.angle_beta   90.00
_cell.angle_gamma   90.00
#
_symmetry.space_group_name_H-M   'P 1'
#
loop_
_entity.id
_entity.type
_entity.pdbx_description
1 polymer ?
#
loop_
_entity_poly.entity_id
_entity_poly.type
_entity_poly.pdbx_seq_one_letter_code
_entity_poly.pdbx_strand_id
1 'polypeptide(L)'
;MPFYKIGHASLLGALHLLHPGVEVPTPEQLSVIFLDRAHTKVLTVTLTSKVVTFVTDGWTYINGQDVVNYVVVCGEFAFFLESVYTGTQAHDTEFLSADVERVIAKYDFLEDIVKKLKWMATLQSGCKTLVSFFKKHYKMWADLTERLKKDLRVLAKPGDTRQRSRRWLVESSALRQFEKNETPISEVYQIFVDLPTKLNTVGLAAAEFKIVKALMKSCFDFIYGDAHGIAYLLDPRYAGLNMDSTVRNAVEKVLVARQGYE
;
A
#
# COMPACT_ATOMS: atom_id res chain seq x y z
N MET A 1 7.11 6.39 -25.96
CA MET A 1 6.36 5.20 -26.42
C MET A 1 7.35 4.05 -26.61
N PRO A 2 7.22 2.90 -25.93
CA PRO A 2 8.22 1.83 -25.97
C PRO A 2 8.25 0.99 -27.26
N PHE A 3 7.20 1.05 -28.10
CA PHE A 3 7.04 0.15 -29.26
C PHE A 3 7.41 0.76 -30.63
N TYR A 4 7.86 2.01 -30.70
CA TYR A 4 8.17 2.69 -31.98
C TYR A 4 9.21 1.98 -32.85
N LYS A 5 10.09 1.18 -32.25
CA LYS A 5 11.16 0.46 -32.95
C LYS A 5 10.62 -0.64 -33.88
N ILE A 6 9.43 -1.21 -33.61
CA ILE A 6 8.86 -2.26 -34.48
C ILE A 6 8.54 -1.73 -35.88
N GLY A 7 8.17 -0.45 -35.98
CA GLY A 7 7.85 0.20 -37.25
C GLY A 7 9.06 0.76 -37.99
N HIS A 8 10.29 0.51 -37.51
CA HIS A 8 11.48 1.06 -38.14
C HIS A 8 11.83 0.31 -39.43
N ALA A 9 12.01 1.05 -40.54
CA ALA A 9 12.24 0.48 -41.87
C ALA A 9 13.42 -0.50 -41.93
N SER A 10 14.52 -0.23 -41.21
CA SER A 10 15.68 -1.13 -41.18
C SER A 10 15.39 -2.46 -40.47
N LEU A 11 14.56 -2.46 -39.43
CA LEU A 11 14.17 -3.69 -38.74
C LEU A 11 13.24 -4.51 -39.63
N LEU A 12 12.27 -3.85 -40.27
CA LEU A 12 11.36 -4.50 -41.22
C LEU A 12 12.11 -5.08 -42.41
N GLY A 13 13.10 -4.36 -42.94
CA GLY A 13 13.96 -4.84 -44.02
C GLY A 13 14.80 -6.05 -43.60
N ALA A 14 15.40 -6.02 -42.41
CA ALA A 14 16.14 -7.16 -41.87
C ALA A 14 15.25 -8.40 -41.67
N LEU A 15 14.04 -8.23 -41.16
CA LEU A 15 13.09 -9.33 -40.96
C LEU A 15 12.62 -9.93 -42.30
N HIS A 16 12.36 -9.09 -43.31
CA HIS A 16 11.99 -9.57 -44.65
C HIS A 16 13.13 -10.33 -45.35
N LEU A 17 14.39 -9.97 -45.10
CA LEU A 17 15.54 -10.73 -45.61
C LEU A 17 15.63 -12.12 -44.98
N LEU A 18 15.29 -12.25 -43.70
CA LEU A 18 15.32 -13.53 -42.97
C LEU A 18 14.09 -14.39 -43.27
N HIS A 19 12.93 -13.77 -43.43
CA HIS A 19 11.67 -14.45 -43.73
C HIS A 19 10.83 -13.62 -44.71
N PRO A 20 10.91 -13.91 -46.01
CA PRO A 20 10.13 -13.22 -47.03
C PRO A 20 8.63 -13.42 -46.77
N GLY A 21 7.88 -12.33 -46.55
CA GLY A 21 6.46 -12.35 -46.23
C GLY A 21 6.12 -12.23 -44.73
N VAL A 22 7.10 -11.92 -43.88
CA VAL A 22 6.85 -11.68 -42.45
C VAL A 22 5.96 -10.45 -42.22
N GLU A 23 4.80 -10.66 -41.59
CA GLU A 23 3.96 -9.58 -41.10
C GLU A 23 4.36 -9.25 -39.66
N VAL A 24 4.79 -8.00 -39.43
CA VAL A 24 5.13 -7.52 -38.08
C VAL A 24 3.93 -6.84 -37.43
N PRO A 25 3.71 -7.03 -36.11
CA PRO A 25 2.70 -6.29 -35.38
C PRO A 25 2.87 -4.78 -35.48
N THR A 26 1.75 -4.05 -35.52
CA THR A 26 1.78 -2.60 -35.38
C THR A 26 2.18 -2.20 -33.94
N PRO A 27 2.70 -0.98 -33.73
CA PRO A 27 2.94 -0.46 -32.38
C PRO A 27 1.69 -0.52 -31.49
N GLU A 28 0.51 -0.32 -32.07
CA GLU A 28 -0.78 -0.38 -31.36
C GLU A 28 -1.15 -1.81 -30.94
N GLN A 29 -0.99 -2.78 -31.85
CA GLN A 29 -1.17 -4.20 -31.52
C GLN A 29 -0.21 -4.64 -30.41
N LEU A 30 1.04 -4.13 -30.42
CA LEU A 30 1.98 -4.38 -29.34
C LEU A 30 1.56 -3.74 -28.03
N SER A 31 1.13 -2.48 -28.04
CA SER A 31 0.81 -1.74 -26.81
C SER A 31 -0.48 -2.16 -26.13
N VAL A 32 -1.41 -2.74 -26.88
CA VAL A 32 -2.71 -3.15 -26.35
C VAL A 32 -2.76 -4.68 -26.33
N ILE A 33 -2.99 -5.31 -27.48
CA ILE A 33 -3.32 -6.73 -27.55
C ILE A 33 -2.21 -7.63 -26.99
N PHE A 34 -0.98 -7.44 -27.46
CA PHE A 34 0.13 -8.33 -27.07
C PHE A 34 0.65 -8.02 -25.67
N LEU A 35 0.70 -6.75 -25.28
CA LEU A 35 1.10 -6.36 -23.93
C LEU A 35 0.08 -6.86 -22.89
N ASP A 36 -1.22 -6.65 -23.12
CA ASP A 36 -2.27 -7.09 -22.20
C ASP A 36 -2.29 -8.61 -22.06
N ARG A 37 -2.12 -9.32 -23.18
CA ARG A 37 -2.04 -10.79 -23.18
C ARG A 37 -0.81 -11.30 -22.43
N ALA A 38 0.35 -10.68 -22.64
CA ALA A 38 1.57 -11.04 -21.94
C ALA A 38 1.46 -10.73 -20.45
N HIS A 39 0.94 -9.55 -20.10
CA HIS A 39 0.69 -9.12 -18.73
C HIS A 39 -0.25 -10.10 -18.01
N THR A 40 -1.40 -10.40 -18.61
CA THR A 40 -2.38 -11.36 -18.07
C THR A 40 -1.74 -12.72 -17.85
N LYS A 41 -1.00 -13.24 -18.84
CA LYS A 41 -0.32 -14.54 -18.73
C LYS A 41 0.69 -14.57 -17.58
N VAL A 42 1.55 -13.56 -17.48
CA VAL A 42 2.56 -13.47 -16.40
C VAL A 42 1.87 -13.39 -15.04
N LEU A 43 0.83 -12.56 -14.94
CA LEU A 43 0.06 -12.34 -13.73
C LEU A 43 -0.64 -13.63 -13.28
N THR A 44 -1.37 -14.32 -14.16
CA THR A 44 -2.01 -15.61 -13.86
C THR A 44 -0.99 -16.65 -13.42
N VAL A 45 0.08 -16.86 -14.18
CA VAL A 45 1.10 -17.87 -13.84
C VAL A 45 1.79 -17.56 -12.51
N THR A 46 2.04 -16.28 -12.23
CA THR A 46 2.76 -15.87 -11.01
C THR A 46 1.89 -16.00 -9.77
N LEU A 47 0.59 -15.71 -9.87
CA LEU A 47 -0.30 -15.52 -8.73
C LEU A 47 -1.25 -16.70 -8.46
N THR A 48 -1.49 -17.58 -9.45
CA THR A 48 -2.39 -18.73 -9.27
C THR A 48 -1.96 -19.60 -8.10
N SER A 49 -2.90 -19.92 -7.21
CA SER A 49 -2.70 -20.72 -5.99
C SER A 49 -1.72 -20.11 -4.98
N LYS A 50 -1.40 -18.81 -5.07
CA LYS A 50 -0.59 -18.12 -4.07
C LYS A 50 -1.45 -17.24 -3.19
N VAL A 51 -1.00 -17.05 -1.94
CA VAL A 51 -1.53 -16.00 -1.07
C VAL A 51 -0.97 -14.66 -1.57
N VAL A 52 -1.87 -13.73 -1.84
CA VAL A 52 -1.54 -12.41 -2.39
C VAL A 52 -2.08 -11.31 -1.49
N THR A 53 -1.47 -10.14 -1.57
CA THR A 53 -1.95 -8.93 -0.92
C THR A 53 -2.51 -7.99 -1.97
N PHE A 54 -3.76 -7.58 -1.82
CA PHE A 54 -4.36 -6.53 -2.63
C PHE A 54 -4.08 -5.18 -1.98
N VAL A 55 -3.45 -4.28 -2.74
CA VAL A 55 -2.99 -2.97 -2.27
C VAL A 55 -3.70 -1.88 -3.07
N THR A 56 -4.27 -0.92 -2.35
CA THR A 56 -4.91 0.26 -2.93
C THR A 56 -4.13 1.51 -2.56
N ASP A 57 -3.89 2.40 -3.52
CA ASP A 57 -3.29 3.71 -3.28
C ASP A 57 -4.14 4.81 -3.90
N GLY A 58 -4.67 5.71 -3.08
CA GLY A 58 -5.57 6.78 -3.49
C GLY A 58 -4.91 8.16 -3.42
N TRP A 59 -5.09 8.98 -4.46
CA TRP A 59 -4.67 10.37 -4.43
C TRP A 59 -5.52 11.35 -5.19
N THR A 60 -5.53 12.58 -4.68
CA THR A 60 -6.09 13.77 -5.33
C THR A 60 -4.97 14.53 -6.04
N TYR A 61 -5.10 14.70 -7.35
CA TYR A 61 -4.26 15.60 -8.14
C TYR A 61 -4.54 17.07 -7.78
N ILE A 62 -3.59 17.95 -8.08
CA ILE A 62 -3.70 19.40 -7.81
C ILE A 62 -4.90 20.04 -8.53
N ASN A 63 -5.32 19.45 -9.65
CA ASN A 63 -6.51 19.87 -10.40
C ASN A 63 -7.84 19.38 -9.79
N GLY A 64 -7.80 18.72 -8.62
CA GLY A 64 -8.97 18.19 -7.92
C GLY A 64 -9.48 16.86 -8.48
N GLN A 65 -8.77 16.21 -9.39
CA GLN A 65 -9.12 14.86 -9.84
C GLN A 65 -8.59 13.82 -8.87
N ASP A 66 -9.47 12.93 -8.44
CA ASP A 66 -9.10 11.79 -7.62
C ASP A 66 -8.80 10.56 -8.49
N VAL A 67 -7.77 9.81 -8.11
CA VAL A 67 -7.41 8.53 -8.70
C VAL A 67 -7.15 7.50 -7.61
N VAL A 68 -7.58 6.26 -7.86
CA VAL A 68 -7.27 5.10 -7.03
C VAL A 68 -6.52 4.09 -7.89
N ASN A 69 -5.35 3.69 -7.43
CA ASN A 69 -4.57 2.62 -8.03
C ASN A 69 -4.79 1.32 -7.30
N TYR A 70 -4.83 0.25 -8.07
CA TYR A 70 -4.97 -1.11 -7.59
C TYR A 70 -3.75 -1.91 -8.00
N VAL A 71 -3.12 -2.55 -7.03
CA VAL A 71 -1.91 -3.35 -7.19
C VAL A 71 -2.11 -4.66 -6.46
N VAL A 72 -1.61 -5.77 -7.03
CA VAL A 72 -1.50 -7.04 -6.32
C VAL A 72 -0.04 -7.36 -6.05
N VAL A 73 0.26 -7.73 -4.81
CA VAL A 73 1.61 -8.03 -4.34
C VAL A 73 1.68 -9.49 -3.91
N CYS A 74 2.72 -10.19 -4.36
CA CYS A 74 3.00 -11.58 -4.01
C CYS A 74 4.50 -11.77 -3.79
N GLY A 75 4.94 -11.69 -2.53
CA GLY A 75 6.36 -11.64 -2.20
C GLY A 75 6.99 -10.38 -2.80
N GLU A 76 8.09 -10.54 -3.53
CA GLU A 76 8.81 -9.44 -4.18
C GLU A 76 8.12 -8.92 -5.45
N PHE A 77 7.12 -9.64 -5.97
CA PHE A 77 6.41 -9.25 -7.18
C PHE A 77 5.26 -8.29 -6.86
N ALA A 78 5.20 -7.17 -7.56
CA ALA A 78 4.06 -6.27 -7.56
C ALA A 78 3.56 -6.06 -8.98
N PHE A 79 2.26 -6.31 -9.18
CA PHE A 79 1.60 -6.13 -10.47
C PHE A 79 0.56 -5.04 -10.37
N PHE A 80 0.71 -4.02 -11.22
CA PHE A 80 -0.30 -3.00 -11.39
C PHE A 80 -1.53 -3.61 -12.09
N LEU A 81 -2.72 -3.39 -11.52
CA LEU A 81 -3.97 -3.90 -12.07
C LEU A 81 -4.68 -2.83 -12.89
N GLU A 82 -5.01 -1.70 -12.26
CA GLU A 82 -5.63 -0.56 -12.91
C GLU A 82 -5.54 0.73 -12.08
N SER A 83 -5.76 1.86 -12.75
CA SER A 83 -5.98 3.18 -12.14
C SER A 83 -7.40 3.62 -12.49
N VAL A 84 -8.15 4.05 -11.49
CA VAL A 84 -9.53 4.53 -11.66
C VAL A 84 -9.58 6.01 -11.31
N TYR A 85 -9.88 6.85 -12.29
CA TYR A 85 -10.16 8.26 -12.05
C TYR A 85 -11.62 8.42 -11.62
N THR A 86 -11.82 8.87 -10.38
CA THR A 86 -13.13 8.90 -9.73
C THR A 86 -13.81 10.27 -9.84
N GLY A 87 -13.10 11.26 -10.40
CA GLY A 87 -13.65 12.58 -10.72
C GLY A 87 -14.11 13.31 -9.46
N THR A 88 -15.33 13.85 -9.48
CA THR A 88 -15.94 14.57 -8.35
C THR A 88 -16.85 13.69 -7.48
N GLN A 89 -16.81 12.36 -7.65
CA GLN A 89 -17.65 11.45 -6.86
C GLN A 89 -17.22 11.45 -5.39
N ALA A 90 -18.18 11.28 -4.48
CA ALA A 90 -17.87 11.15 -3.07
C ALA A 90 -17.22 9.78 -2.83
N HIS A 91 -15.98 9.77 -2.34
CA HIS A 91 -15.27 8.54 -1.93
C HIS A 91 -15.73 8.07 -0.55
N ASP A 92 -17.04 7.79 -0.44
CA ASP A 92 -17.56 7.17 0.76
C ASP A 92 -17.20 5.67 0.83
N THR A 93 -17.52 5.05 1.95
CA THR A 93 -17.11 3.68 2.23
C THR A 93 -17.80 2.68 1.30
N GLU A 94 -19.05 2.95 0.95
CA GLU A 94 -19.83 2.19 -0.01
C GLU A 94 -19.17 2.19 -1.39
N PHE A 95 -18.80 3.37 -1.89
CA PHE A 95 -18.12 3.52 -3.16
C PHE A 95 -16.81 2.73 -3.20
N LEU A 96 -15.94 2.92 -2.20
CA LEU A 96 -14.65 2.24 -2.13
C LEU A 96 -14.79 0.72 -2.04
N SER A 97 -15.74 0.21 -1.26
CA SER A 97 -16.00 -1.23 -1.16
C SER A 97 -16.43 -1.81 -2.49
N ALA A 98 -17.38 -1.15 -3.17
CA ALA A 98 -17.86 -1.61 -4.47
C ALA A 98 -16.77 -1.56 -5.55
N ASP A 99 -15.91 -0.54 -5.53
CA ASP A 99 -14.83 -0.43 -6.52
C ASP A 99 -13.74 -1.49 -6.29
N VAL A 100 -13.40 -1.80 -5.04
CA VAL A 100 -12.51 -2.92 -4.70
C VAL A 100 -13.09 -4.26 -5.17
N GLU A 101 -14.36 -4.52 -4.90
CA GLU A 101 -15.04 -5.75 -5.35
C GLU A 101 -15.03 -5.86 -6.88
N ARG A 102 -15.31 -4.76 -7.58
CA ARG A 102 -15.29 -4.68 -9.04
C ARG A 102 -13.90 -5.01 -9.60
N VAL A 103 -12.83 -4.50 -8.99
CA VAL A 103 -11.46 -4.81 -9.44
C VAL A 103 -11.15 -6.28 -9.22
N ILE A 104 -11.47 -6.81 -8.04
CA ILE A 104 -11.20 -8.22 -7.71
C ILE A 104 -11.96 -9.16 -8.66
N ALA A 105 -13.22 -8.87 -8.96
CA ALA A 105 -14.05 -9.70 -9.84
C ALA A 105 -13.53 -9.79 -11.30
N LYS A 106 -12.61 -8.92 -11.72
CA LYS A 106 -11.96 -9.02 -13.05
C LYS A 106 -10.93 -10.15 -13.13
N TYR A 107 -10.52 -10.70 -11.99
CA TYR A 107 -9.40 -11.62 -11.89
C TYR A 107 -9.84 -12.90 -11.16
N ASP A 108 -10.04 -13.97 -11.92
CA ASP A 108 -10.57 -15.25 -11.40
C ASP A 108 -9.77 -15.79 -10.19
N PHE A 109 -8.45 -15.58 -10.16
CA PHE A 109 -7.61 -16.02 -9.03
C PHE A 109 -7.83 -15.20 -7.73
N LEU A 110 -8.41 -14.00 -7.83
CA LEU A 110 -8.83 -13.19 -6.68
C LEU A 110 -10.29 -13.43 -6.31
N GLU A 111 -11.14 -13.78 -7.27
CA GLU A 111 -12.57 -14.02 -7.05
C GLU A 111 -12.83 -15.14 -6.03
N ASP A 112 -12.02 -16.20 -6.09
CA ASP A 112 -12.03 -17.32 -5.13
C ASP A 112 -11.68 -16.89 -3.70
N ILE A 113 -10.92 -15.80 -3.54
CA ILE A 113 -10.60 -15.22 -2.23
C ILE A 113 -11.85 -14.49 -1.72
N VAL A 114 -12.45 -13.59 -2.51
CA VAL A 114 -13.61 -12.78 -2.08
C VAL A 114 -14.81 -13.63 -1.68
N LYS A 115 -15.10 -14.74 -2.39
CA LYS A 115 -16.16 -15.70 -1.99
C LYS A 115 -15.93 -16.31 -0.60
N LYS A 116 -14.68 -16.35 -0.12
CA LYS A 116 -14.29 -16.87 1.20
C LYS A 116 -14.20 -15.79 2.28
N LEU A 117 -14.15 -14.50 1.93
CA LEU A 117 -13.99 -13.39 2.89
C LEU A 117 -15.35 -12.94 3.48
N LYS A 118 -15.89 -13.72 4.42
CA LYS A 118 -17.09 -13.33 5.21
C LYS A 118 -16.94 -12.02 6.00
N TRP A 119 -15.71 -11.49 6.14
CA TRP A 119 -15.37 -10.30 6.91
C TRP A 119 -15.40 -8.99 6.10
N MET A 120 -15.69 -9.00 4.78
CA MET A 120 -15.75 -7.75 4.00
C MET A 120 -16.82 -6.78 4.52
N ALA A 121 -17.97 -7.27 4.99
CA ALA A 121 -18.97 -6.43 5.65
C ALA A 121 -18.42 -5.77 6.93
N THR A 122 -17.53 -6.46 7.65
CA THR A 122 -16.82 -5.92 8.82
C THR A 122 -15.79 -4.87 8.42
N LEU A 123 -15.07 -5.06 7.30
CA LEU A 123 -14.16 -4.06 6.74
C LEU A 123 -14.89 -2.77 6.37
N GLN A 124 -16.04 -2.89 5.68
CA GLN A 124 -16.89 -1.75 5.35
C GLN A 124 -17.33 -1.00 6.60
N SER A 125 -17.72 -1.70 7.68
CA SER A 125 -18.05 -1.07 8.96
C SER A 125 -16.84 -0.38 9.62
N GLY A 126 -15.67 -1.00 9.55
CA GLY A 126 -14.41 -0.43 10.04
C GLY A 126 -14.01 0.85 9.30
N CYS A 127 -14.10 0.86 7.97
CA CYS A 127 -13.85 2.01 7.13
C CYS A 127 -14.80 3.19 7.44
N LYS A 128 -16.09 2.93 7.74
CA LYS A 128 -17.02 3.98 8.19
C LYS A 128 -16.59 4.60 9.51
N THR A 129 -16.18 3.76 10.46
CA THR A 129 -15.67 4.22 11.78
C THR A 129 -14.43 5.11 11.60
N LEU A 130 -13.55 4.71 10.68
CA LEU A 130 -12.33 5.43 10.33
C LEU A 130 -12.64 6.81 9.72
N VAL A 131 -13.55 6.89 8.76
CA VAL A 131 -14.02 8.17 8.18
C VAL A 131 -14.64 9.07 9.26
N SER A 132 -15.47 8.51 10.14
CA SER A 132 -16.07 9.26 11.26
C SER A 132 -15.03 9.80 12.24
N PHE A 133 -13.98 9.03 12.54
CA PHE A 133 -12.87 9.48 13.39
C PHE A 133 -12.16 10.70 12.79
N PHE A 134 -11.71 10.61 11.53
CA PHE A 134 -11.01 11.73 10.88
C PHE A 134 -11.90 12.97 10.74
N LYS A 135 -13.19 12.81 10.41
CA LYS A 135 -14.16 13.91 10.38
C LYS A 135 -14.39 14.57 11.74
N LYS A 136 -14.15 13.86 12.84
CA LYS A 136 -14.32 14.41 14.21
C LYS A 136 -13.05 15.09 14.73
N HIS A 137 -11.88 14.68 14.25
CA HIS A 137 -10.58 15.11 14.78
C HIS A 137 -9.76 16.03 13.85
N TYR A 138 -10.25 16.33 12.64
CA TYR A 138 -9.56 17.20 11.66
C TYR A 138 -9.19 18.60 12.17
N LYS A 139 -9.96 19.17 13.11
CA LYS A 139 -9.66 20.50 13.70
C LYS A 139 -8.38 20.49 14.55
N MET A 140 -8.14 19.43 15.33
CA MET A 140 -6.89 19.29 16.10
C MET A 140 -5.67 19.12 15.18
N TRP A 141 -5.85 18.41 14.06
CA TRP A 141 -4.79 18.26 13.05
C TRP A 141 -4.47 19.59 12.35
N ALA A 142 -5.49 20.39 12.04
CA ALA A 142 -5.32 21.72 11.46
C ALA A 142 -4.58 22.68 12.41
N ASP A 143 -4.96 22.72 13.69
CA ASP A 143 -4.32 23.56 14.71
C ASP A 143 -2.84 23.21 14.94
N LEU A 144 -2.50 21.91 14.93
CA LEU A 144 -1.12 21.44 15.03
C LEU A 144 -0.29 21.83 13.81
N THR A 145 -0.88 21.70 12.61
CA THR A 145 -0.24 22.05 11.34
C THR A 145 0.01 23.55 11.22
N GLU A 146 -0.90 24.39 11.72
CA GLU A 146 -0.76 25.84 11.72
C GLU A 146 0.39 26.33 12.62
N ARG A 147 0.56 25.70 13.80
CA ARG A 147 1.65 26.02 14.72
C ARG A 147 3.03 25.67 14.15
N LEU A 148 3.12 24.60 13.36
CA LEU A 148 4.36 24.14 12.70
C LEU A 148 4.73 24.97 11.44
N LYS A 149 3.84 25.83 10.94
CA LYS A 149 4.09 26.66 9.74
C LYS A 149 5.02 27.85 9.97
N LYS A 150 5.21 28.30 11.22
CA LYS A 150 5.87 29.57 11.52
C LYS A 150 7.40 29.61 11.31
N ASP A 151 8.10 28.47 11.16
CA ASP A 151 9.57 28.48 11.37
C ASP A 151 10.49 27.77 10.36
N LEU A 152 10.06 27.41 9.14
CA LEU A 152 10.93 26.59 8.27
C LEU A 152 11.09 27.12 6.82
N ARG A 153 12.32 27.57 6.54
CA ARG A 153 12.86 27.80 5.19
C ARG A 153 13.14 26.47 4.46
N VAL A 154 12.99 26.56 3.15
CA VAL A 154 12.90 25.52 2.11
C VAL A 154 14.11 24.58 2.04
N LEU A 155 13.87 23.29 1.75
CA LEU A 155 14.73 22.41 0.95
C LEU A 155 13.96 21.12 0.56
N ALA A 156 13.97 20.79 -0.73
CA ALA A 156 13.23 19.69 -1.37
C ALA A 156 13.73 18.28 -0.98
N LYS A 157 12.83 17.26 -1.01
CA LYS A 157 13.18 15.85 -0.75
C LYS A 157 12.32 14.84 -1.54
N PRO A 158 12.86 13.62 -1.80
CA PRO A 158 12.12 12.46 -2.32
C PRO A 158 11.41 11.69 -1.20
N GLY A 159 10.12 11.45 -1.42
CA GLY A 159 9.09 10.81 -0.58
C GLY A 159 7.73 11.36 -1.05
N ASP A 160 6.62 10.60 -0.94
CA ASP A 160 5.31 11.05 -1.43
C ASP A 160 4.99 12.45 -0.89
N THR A 161 4.89 13.42 -1.79
CA THR A 161 4.93 14.86 -1.51
C THR A 161 3.76 15.35 -0.68
N ARG A 162 2.76 14.49 -0.45
CA ARG A 162 1.47 14.80 0.17
C ARG A 162 1.40 14.49 1.67
N GLN A 163 2.02 13.40 2.14
CA GLN A 163 2.04 13.06 3.57
C GLN A 163 3.09 13.85 4.37
N ARG A 164 3.97 14.60 3.68
CA ARG A 164 5.03 15.40 4.32
C ARG A 164 4.74 16.91 4.25
N SER A 165 3.77 17.39 5.02
CA SER A 165 3.80 18.79 5.46
C SER A 165 4.84 18.95 6.60
N ARG A 166 6.11 19.07 6.20
CA ARG A 166 7.32 19.41 7.00
C ARG A 166 7.91 18.33 7.93
N ARG A 167 9.02 17.76 7.44
CA ARG A 167 10.20 17.15 8.08
C ARG A 167 10.03 16.37 9.41
N TRP A 168 10.15 15.06 9.28
CA TRP A 168 10.91 14.18 10.18
C TRP A 168 12.06 13.52 9.39
N LEU A 169 13.31 13.67 9.86
CA LEU A 169 14.50 13.01 9.29
C LEU A 169 14.58 11.53 9.71
N VAL A 170 14.16 11.20 10.94
CA VAL A 170 14.10 9.83 11.47
C VAL A 170 12.99 9.01 10.81
N GLU A 171 11.85 9.64 10.50
CA GLU A 171 10.74 8.99 9.78
C GLU A 171 11.08 8.76 8.29
N SER A 172 12.10 9.43 7.74
CA SER A 172 12.42 9.29 6.31
C SER A 172 13.06 7.96 5.94
N SER A 173 13.83 7.33 6.82
CA SER A 173 14.34 5.99 6.59
C SER A 173 13.28 4.93 6.84
N ALA A 174 12.49 5.06 7.91
CA ALA A 174 11.40 4.12 8.22
C ALA A 174 10.29 4.15 7.15
N LEU A 175 9.90 5.33 6.66
CA LEU A 175 8.94 5.43 5.55
C LEU A 175 9.52 4.83 4.26
N ARG A 176 10.78 5.15 3.93
CA ARG A 176 11.44 4.54 2.75
C ARG A 176 11.59 3.03 2.85
N GLN A 177 11.65 2.49 4.06
CA GLN A 177 11.68 1.05 4.30
C GLN A 177 10.34 0.45 3.85
N PHE A 178 9.21 1.01 4.28
CA PHE A 178 7.88 0.50 3.91
C PHE A 178 7.36 0.94 2.53
N GLU A 179 7.96 1.95 1.90
CA GLU A 179 7.69 2.31 0.49
C GLU A 179 8.19 1.22 -0.48
N LYS A 180 9.09 0.33 -0.05
CA LYS A 180 9.53 -0.82 -0.84
C LYS A 180 8.64 -2.03 -0.58
N ASN A 181 8.32 -2.77 -1.64
CA ASN A 181 7.53 -4.01 -1.57
C ASN A 181 8.26 -5.19 -0.90
N GLU A 182 9.51 -5.00 -0.47
CA GLU A 182 10.37 -6.05 0.09
C GLU A 182 10.31 -6.12 1.63
N THR A 183 9.83 -5.06 2.28
CA THR A 183 9.85 -4.99 3.75
C THR A 183 8.76 -5.88 4.34
N PRO A 184 9.09 -6.89 5.14
CA PRO A 184 8.10 -7.75 5.77
C PRO A 184 7.23 -6.96 6.76
N ILE A 185 5.94 -7.28 6.81
CA ILE A 185 5.01 -6.66 7.77
C ILE A 185 5.37 -6.93 9.24
N SER A 186 6.24 -7.91 9.52
CA SER A 186 6.80 -8.14 10.86
C SER A 186 7.64 -6.96 11.35
N GLU A 187 8.28 -6.19 10.46
CA GLU A 187 9.10 -5.02 10.83
C GLU A 187 8.27 -3.89 11.46
N VAL A 188 6.96 -3.85 11.22
CA VAL A 188 6.06 -2.78 11.69
C VAL A 188 6.12 -2.65 13.21
N TYR A 189 5.99 -3.76 13.94
CA TYR A 189 6.00 -3.71 15.41
C TYR A 189 7.36 -3.23 15.94
N GLN A 190 8.46 -3.76 15.40
CA GLN A 190 9.82 -3.39 15.82
C GLN A 190 10.06 -1.89 15.66
N ILE A 191 9.59 -1.28 14.57
CA ILE A 191 9.77 0.14 14.33
C ILE A 191 9.07 0.97 15.42
N PHE A 192 7.87 0.60 15.84
CA PHE A 192 7.20 1.28 16.94
C PHE A 192 7.88 1.06 18.30
N VAL A 193 8.50 -0.10 18.51
CA VAL A 193 9.35 -0.34 19.70
C VAL A 193 10.59 0.55 19.70
N ASP A 194 11.24 0.71 18.55
CA ASP A 194 12.49 1.48 18.40
C ASP A 194 12.28 3.00 18.38
N LEU A 195 11.15 3.45 17.84
CA LEU A 195 10.91 4.86 17.51
C LEU A 195 11.05 5.81 18.72
N PRO A 196 10.59 5.47 19.95
CA PRO A 196 10.80 6.32 21.12
C PRO A 196 12.28 6.57 21.42
N THR A 197 13.11 5.53 21.31
CA THR A 197 14.56 5.62 21.54
C THR A 197 15.23 6.43 20.44
N LYS A 198 14.81 6.23 19.18
CA LYS A 198 15.31 7.02 18.04
C LYS A 198 14.97 8.51 18.21
N LEU A 199 13.79 8.85 18.75
CA LEU A 199 13.38 10.24 18.98
C LEU A 199 14.15 10.94 20.10
N ASN A 200 14.68 10.20 21.10
CA ASN A 200 15.54 10.80 22.12
C ASN A 200 16.78 11.48 21.52
N THR A 201 17.20 11.05 20.32
CA THR A 201 18.37 11.61 19.64
C THR A 201 18.08 12.91 18.88
N VAL A 202 16.81 13.33 18.79
CA VAL A 202 16.35 14.47 17.97
C VAL A 202 16.37 15.80 18.73
N GLY A 203 16.70 15.79 20.03
CA GLY A 203 16.85 17.02 20.83
C GLY A 203 15.53 17.77 21.10
N LEU A 204 14.41 17.05 21.12
CA LEU A 204 13.08 17.62 21.42
C LEU A 204 13.01 18.09 22.89
N ALA A 205 12.31 19.20 23.14
CA ALA A 205 12.02 19.61 24.51
C ALA A 205 11.07 18.60 25.17
N ALA A 206 11.10 18.50 26.51
CA ALA A 206 10.31 17.52 27.26
C ALA A 206 8.79 17.59 26.96
N ALA A 207 8.26 18.80 26.77
CA ALA A 207 6.85 19.01 26.43
C ALA A 207 6.51 18.51 25.02
N GLU A 208 7.39 18.74 24.04
CA GLU A 208 7.23 18.28 22.65
C GLU A 208 7.35 16.76 22.57
N PHE A 209 8.32 16.19 23.28
CA PHE A 209 8.53 14.76 23.35
C PHE A 209 7.31 14.02 23.91
N LYS A 210 6.64 14.61 24.92
CA LYS A 210 5.39 14.07 25.47
C LYS A 210 4.27 14.05 24.42
N ILE A 211 4.15 15.09 23.61
CA ILE A 211 3.15 15.19 22.53
C ILE A 211 3.45 14.14 21.45
N VAL A 212 4.70 14.03 21.00
CA VAL A 212 5.11 13.08 19.96
C VAL A 212 4.88 11.63 20.42
N LYS A 213 5.22 11.29 21.67
CA LYS A 213 4.91 9.98 22.24
C LYS A 213 3.42 9.65 22.23
N ALA A 214 2.57 10.62 22.57
CA ALA A 214 1.11 10.43 22.54
C ALA A 214 0.60 10.20 21.10
N LEU A 215 1.12 10.97 20.13
CA LEU A 215 0.80 10.79 18.71
C LEU A 215 1.25 9.42 18.20
N MET A 216 2.47 9.00 18.53
CA MET A 216 2.97 7.68 18.14
C MET A 216 2.11 6.56 18.70
N LYS A 217 1.69 6.64 19.96
CA LYS A 217 0.78 5.67 20.55
C LYS A 217 -0.54 5.65 19.80
N SER A 218 -1.10 6.81 19.51
CA SER A 218 -2.35 6.91 18.74
C SER A 218 -2.20 6.32 17.33
N CYS A 219 -1.07 6.54 16.65
CA CYS A 219 -0.80 5.96 15.34
C CYS A 219 -0.62 4.44 15.43
N PHE A 220 0.09 3.96 16.46
CA PHE A 220 0.25 2.53 16.71
C PHE A 220 -1.10 1.86 16.96
N ASP A 221 -1.90 2.39 17.89
CA ASP A 221 -3.22 1.86 18.23
C ASP A 221 -4.16 1.85 17.00
N PHE A 222 -3.94 2.75 16.05
CA PHE A 222 -4.72 2.86 14.81
C PHE A 222 -4.25 1.88 13.72
N ILE A 223 -2.94 1.75 13.50
CA ILE A 223 -2.36 0.95 12.40
C ILE A 223 -2.22 -0.52 12.80
N TYR A 224 -1.90 -0.77 14.06
CA TYR A 224 -1.61 -2.12 14.54
C TYR A 224 -2.85 -3.00 14.51
N GLY A 225 -2.65 -4.25 14.09
CA GLY A 225 -3.72 -5.23 13.96
C GLY A 225 -3.15 -6.64 13.97
N ASP A 226 -4.03 -7.64 14.01
CA ASP A 226 -3.66 -9.04 14.20
C ASP A 226 -2.57 -9.52 13.22
N ALA A 227 -2.64 -9.09 11.96
CA ALA A 227 -1.65 -9.47 10.94
C ALA A 227 -0.22 -9.03 11.31
N HIS A 228 -0.07 -7.81 11.85
CA HIS A 228 1.22 -7.29 12.31
C HIS A 228 1.76 -8.10 13.49
N GLY A 229 0.89 -8.41 14.46
CA GLY A 229 1.24 -9.19 15.63
C GLY A 229 1.61 -10.63 15.32
N ILE A 230 0.80 -11.30 14.50
CA ILE A 230 1.06 -12.67 14.02
C ILE A 230 2.39 -12.71 13.26
N ALA A 231 2.61 -11.78 12.33
CA ALA A 231 3.84 -11.75 11.55
C ALA A 231 5.08 -11.54 12.44
N TYR A 232 5.02 -10.62 13.41
CA TYR A 232 6.12 -10.38 14.34
C TYR A 232 6.37 -11.56 15.29
N LEU A 233 5.31 -12.27 15.71
CA LEU A 233 5.42 -13.45 16.56
C LEU A 233 6.03 -14.65 15.82
N LEU A 234 5.66 -14.85 14.55
CA LEU A 234 6.10 -15.98 13.73
C LEU A 234 7.43 -15.75 13.01
N ASP A 235 7.90 -14.51 12.89
CA ASP A 235 9.20 -14.19 12.30
C ASP A 235 10.34 -14.64 13.23
N PRO A 236 11.23 -15.57 12.79
CA PRO A 236 12.31 -16.07 13.64
C PRO A 236 13.29 -15.01 14.12
N ARG A 237 13.39 -13.87 13.43
CA ARG A 237 14.25 -12.74 13.82
C ARG A 237 13.77 -12.07 15.10
N TYR A 238 12.47 -12.12 15.36
CA TYR A 238 11.84 -11.46 16.49
C TYR A 238 11.24 -12.43 17.49
N ALA A 239 10.52 -13.46 17.04
CA ALA A 239 9.84 -14.45 17.90
C ALA A 239 9.00 -13.79 19.03
N GLY A 240 8.41 -12.63 18.73
CA GLY A 240 7.66 -11.81 19.70
C GLY A 240 8.52 -11.14 20.78
N LEU A 241 9.80 -10.88 20.50
CA LEU A 241 10.72 -10.18 21.40
C LEU A 241 10.12 -8.83 21.84
N ASN A 242 10.15 -8.54 23.14
CA ASN A 242 9.60 -7.31 23.72
C ASN A 242 8.11 -7.06 23.43
N MET A 243 7.37 -8.06 22.94
CA MET A 243 5.93 -7.93 22.78
C MET A 243 5.27 -7.89 24.17
N ASP A 244 4.43 -6.88 24.41
CA ASP A 244 3.66 -6.79 25.66
C ASP A 244 2.81 -8.05 25.87
N SER A 245 2.74 -8.54 27.10
CA SER A 245 2.02 -9.78 27.44
C SER A 245 0.55 -9.75 27.02
N THR A 246 -0.11 -8.59 27.09
CA THR A 246 -1.50 -8.42 26.66
C THR A 246 -1.62 -8.59 25.15
N VAL A 247 -0.72 -7.93 24.41
CA VAL A 247 -0.67 -8.00 22.94
C VAL A 247 -0.35 -9.41 22.48
N ARG A 248 0.64 -10.06 23.10
CA ARG A 248 1.04 -11.44 22.80
C ARG A 248 -0.09 -12.42 23.03
N ASN A 249 -0.75 -12.34 24.19
CA ASN A 249 -1.89 -13.20 24.50
C ASN A 249 -3.06 -13.00 23.51
N ALA A 250 -3.28 -11.77 23.03
CA ALA A 250 -4.30 -11.51 22.01
C ALA A 250 -3.94 -12.18 20.67
N VAL A 251 -2.70 -12.02 20.21
CA VAL A 251 -2.19 -12.65 18.97
C VAL A 251 -2.24 -14.18 19.04
N GLU A 252 -1.78 -14.77 20.14
CA GLU A 252 -1.79 -16.22 20.34
C GLU A 252 -3.22 -16.79 20.35
N LYS A 253 -4.19 -16.07 20.93
CA LYS A 253 -5.61 -16.46 20.86
C LYS A 253 -6.14 -16.49 19.42
N VAL A 254 -5.75 -15.53 18.59
CA VAL A 254 -6.15 -15.51 17.17
C VAL A 254 -5.57 -16.72 16.42
N LEU A 255 -4.32 -17.09 16.71
CA LEU A 255 -3.69 -18.27 16.11
C LEU A 255 -4.41 -19.57 16.50
N VAL A 256 -4.72 -19.74 17.78
CA VAL A 256 -5.43 -20.93 18.28
C VAL A 256 -6.86 -21.01 17.73
N ALA A 257 -7.58 -19.89 17.68
CA ALA A 257 -8.94 -19.86 17.16
C ALA A 257 -9.04 -20.23 15.67
N ARG A 258 -7.96 -20.04 14.90
CA ARG A 258 -7.91 -20.37 13.47
C ARG A 258 -7.53 -21.82 13.17
N GLN A 259 -7.06 -22.60 14.15
CA GLN A 259 -6.80 -24.04 13.97
C GLN A 259 -8.07 -24.90 13.89
N GLY A 260 -9.26 -24.31 14.09
CA GLY A 260 -10.55 -25.02 13.99
C GLY A 260 -11.25 -24.92 12.62
N TYR A 261 -10.59 -24.38 11.60
CA TYR A 261 -11.11 -24.28 10.23
C TYR A 261 -10.27 -25.16 9.28
N GLU A 262 -10.42 -26.48 9.41
CA GLU A 262 -10.11 -27.43 8.33
C GLU A 262 -11.33 -27.61 7.42
#